data_AF-A0A0Q5BQB0-F1
#
_entry.id   AF-A0A0Q5BQB0-F1
#
_cell.length_a   1.000
_cell.length_b   1.000
_cell.length_c   1.000
_cell.angle_alpha   90.00
_cell.angle_beta   90.00
_cell.angle_gamma   90.00
#
_symmetry.space_group_name_H-M   'P 1'
#
loop_
_entity.id
_entity.type
_entity.pdbx_description
1 polymer ?
#
loop_
_entity_poly.entity_id
_entity_poly.type
_entity_poly.pdbx_seq_one_letter_code
_entity_poly.pdbx_strand_id
1 'polypeptide(L)'
;MTGDLEARYRRLAGWYPRSWRAANEDVLIGTMLDIAEAEGRTEPTPAERWDLARAGVAARLDAVVPARVRDAIAASSLGTGGAFALVYFVFIVWAPFLPDRALHLAEAGSGPFLSTGAVAAVAFAVLVVLACAGHRRSARVAAVLTVLAAVGTLAIGRVTPDPASAAATNMLVLGLLAGLSLLGAPRRIRTVPLVGAAWLVVLVGGLAVNDRLLGIGERELWTAVANPYSVPPAAALALLVAVALLAAGRPVPAVVAASGTLPWLGATALQAVDAPAPDPLVLLLHAVCLAAAAVIGVLALRRTATVAGEPGAAAVDCPRSRS
;
A
#
# COMPACT_ATOMS: atom_id res chain seq x y z
N MET A 1 -3.74 45.49 -7.18
CA MET A 1 -2.99 44.53 -6.33
C MET A 1 -3.78 43.26 -6.03
N THR A 2 -5.09 43.34 -5.78
CA THR A 2 -5.96 42.16 -5.55
C THR A 2 -5.95 41.14 -6.70
N GLY A 3 -5.87 41.58 -7.96
CA GLY A 3 -5.85 40.69 -9.13
C GLY A 3 -4.66 39.72 -9.19
N ASP A 4 -3.47 40.14 -8.75
CA ASP A 4 -2.27 39.27 -8.78
C ASP A 4 -2.35 38.17 -7.71
N LEU A 5 -2.89 38.50 -6.54
CA LEU A 5 -3.11 37.56 -5.45
C LEU A 5 -4.22 36.55 -5.79
N GLU A 6 -5.33 37.01 -6.37
CA GLU A 6 -6.39 36.15 -6.87
C GLU A 6 -5.87 35.15 -7.90
N ALA A 7 -5.08 35.62 -8.89
CA ALA A 7 -4.48 34.75 -9.89
C ALA A 7 -3.56 33.68 -9.29
N ARG A 8 -2.85 34.00 -8.20
CA ARG A 8 -2.04 33.02 -7.45
C ARG A 8 -2.91 31.97 -6.77
N TYR A 9 -4.01 32.36 -6.11
CA TYR A 9 -4.94 31.42 -5.51
C TYR A 9 -5.65 30.54 -6.55
N ARG A 10 -6.06 31.09 -7.71
CA ARG A 10 -6.60 30.31 -8.84
C ARG A 10 -5.64 29.24 -9.34
N ARG A 11 -4.34 29.57 -9.44
CA ARG A 11 -3.30 28.57 -9.79
C ARG A 11 -3.19 27.46 -8.74
N LEU A 12 -3.26 27.80 -7.45
CA LEU A 12 -3.26 26.80 -6.37
C LEU A 12 -4.55 25.96 -6.36
N ALA A 13 -5.70 26.55 -6.68
CA ALA A 13 -6.95 25.80 -6.85
C ALA A 13 -6.80 24.73 -7.95
N GLY A 14 -5.89 24.93 -8.92
CA GLY A 14 -5.55 23.94 -9.95
C GLY A 14 -5.21 22.54 -9.44
N TRP A 15 -4.80 22.36 -8.18
CA TRP A 15 -4.62 21.05 -7.55
C TRP A 15 -5.93 20.26 -7.38
N TYR A 16 -7.09 20.91 -7.40
CA TYR A 16 -8.40 20.27 -7.29
C TYR A 16 -8.91 19.72 -8.63
N PRO A 17 -9.79 18.69 -8.62
CA PRO A 17 -10.47 18.20 -9.82
C PRO A 17 -11.28 19.29 -10.53
N ARG A 18 -11.39 19.23 -11.86
CA ARG A 18 -12.18 20.19 -12.65
C ARG A 18 -13.64 20.30 -12.20
N SER A 19 -14.28 19.17 -11.91
CA SER A 19 -15.66 19.12 -11.43
C SER A 19 -15.83 19.81 -10.08
N TRP A 20 -14.88 19.63 -9.17
CA TRP A 20 -14.90 20.28 -7.86
C TRP A 20 -14.74 21.80 -8.01
N ARG A 21 -13.79 22.23 -8.84
CA ARG A 21 -13.53 23.66 -9.09
C ARG A 21 -14.74 24.37 -9.69
N ALA A 22 -15.40 23.76 -10.67
CA ALA A 22 -16.60 24.33 -11.29
C ALA A 22 -17.71 24.67 -10.27
N ALA A 23 -17.76 23.99 -9.13
CA ALA A 23 -18.76 24.21 -8.09
C ALA A 23 -18.27 25.02 -6.87
N ASN A 24 -16.96 25.07 -6.61
CA ASN A 24 -16.43 25.59 -5.33
C ASN A 24 -15.27 26.58 -5.47
N GLU A 25 -14.70 26.76 -6.67
CA GLU A 25 -13.47 27.54 -6.86
C GLU A 25 -13.65 28.99 -6.41
N ASP A 26 -14.71 29.67 -6.85
CA ASP A 26 -14.92 31.08 -6.51
C ASP A 26 -15.18 31.31 -5.02
N VAL A 27 -15.91 30.40 -4.36
CA VAL A 27 -16.14 30.45 -2.90
C VAL A 27 -14.83 30.28 -2.13
N LEU A 28 -14.03 29.28 -2.50
CA LEU A 28 -12.72 29.04 -1.89
C LEU A 28 -11.81 30.26 -2.04
N ILE A 29 -11.73 30.84 -3.25
CA ILE A 29 -10.87 31.99 -3.53
C ILE A 29 -11.33 33.22 -2.77
N GLY A 30 -12.63 33.51 -2.75
CA GLY A 30 -13.19 34.62 -1.97
C GLY A 30 -12.80 34.53 -0.50
N THR A 31 -13.00 33.35 0.13
CA THR A 31 -12.61 33.12 1.52
C THR A 31 -11.10 33.33 1.76
N MET A 32 -10.24 32.84 0.86
CA MET A 32 -8.78 33.00 1.01
C MET A 32 -8.31 34.45 0.81
N LEU A 33 -8.99 35.22 -0.05
CA LEU A 33 -8.73 36.64 -0.25
C LEU A 33 -9.16 37.46 0.98
N ASP A 34 -10.32 37.17 1.55
CA ASP A 34 -10.80 37.84 2.76
C ASP A 34 -9.82 37.65 3.94
N ILE A 35 -9.32 36.42 4.12
CA ILE A 35 -8.30 36.11 5.14
C ILE A 35 -7.00 36.87 4.86
N ALA A 36 -6.54 36.88 3.61
CA ALA A 36 -5.31 37.58 3.25
C ALA A 36 -5.43 39.10 3.42
N GLU A 37 -6.58 39.69 3.11
CA GLU A 37 -6.86 41.11 3.29
C GLU A 37 -6.88 41.49 4.77
N ALA A 38 -7.57 40.69 5.60
CA ALA A 38 -7.60 40.89 7.05
C ALA A 38 -6.20 40.85 7.69
N GLU A 39 -5.29 40.05 7.13
CA GLU A 39 -3.90 39.92 7.58
C GLU A 39 -2.95 40.89 6.86
N GLY A 40 -3.44 41.73 5.95
CA GLY A 40 -2.62 42.68 5.17
C GLY A 40 -1.60 42.00 4.24
N ARG A 41 -1.85 40.75 3.84
CA ARG A 41 -0.93 39.95 3.01
C ARG A 41 -1.15 40.18 1.53
N THR A 42 -0.05 40.21 0.79
CA THR A 42 -0.04 40.33 -0.67
C THR A 42 0.29 39.02 -1.39
N GLU A 43 0.65 37.97 -0.65
CA GLU A 43 0.98 36.65 -1.19
C GLU A 43 0.42 35.50 -0.33
N PRO A 44 0.12 34.33 -0.93
CA PRO A 44 -0.19 33.12 -0.16
C PRO A 44 1.04 32.66 0.62
N THR A 45 0.85 32.33 1.88
CA THR A 45 1.90 31.78 2.73
C THR A 45 2.33 30.38 2.23
N PRO A 46 3.56 29.92 2.51
CA PRO A 46 3.99 28.57 2.17
C PRO A 46 3.09 27.47 2.76
N ALA A 47 2.57 27.69 3.98
CA ALA A 47 1.66 26.77 4.64
C ALA A 47 0.33 26.63 3.88
N GLU A 48 -0.29 27.75 3.47
CA GLU A 48 -1.52 27.73 2.65
C GLU A 48 -1.30 27.02 1.31
N ARG A 49 -0.16 27.26 0.65
CA ARG A 49 0.18 26.58 -0.61
C ARG A 49 0.22 25.05 -0.41
N TRP A 50 0.85 24.61 0.68
CA TRP A 50 0.96 23.19 1.01
C TRP A 50 -0.39 22.58 1.36
N ASP A 51 -1.21 23.27 2.15
CA ASP A 51 -2.53 22.78 2.54
C ASP A 51 -3.49 22.70 1.35
N LEU A 52 -3.50 23.70 0.46
CA LEU A 52 -4.29 23.67 -0.78
C LEU A 52 -3.82 22.54 -1.71
N ALA A 53 -2.50 22.36 -1.86
CA ALA A 53 -1.96 21.26 -2.66
C ALA A 53 -2.36 19.90 -2.09
N ARG A 54 -2.20 19.70 -0.77
CA ARG A 54 -2.59 18.48 -0.07
C ARG A 54 -4.07 18.19 -0.18
N ALA A 55 -4.92 19.19 0.04
CA ALA A 55 -6.37 19.04 -0.06
C ALA A 55 -6.84 18.79 -1.51
N GLY A 56 -6.23 19.46 -2.50
CA GLY A 56 -6.51 19.22 -3.92
C GLY A 56 -6.10 17.80 -4.36
N VAL A 57 -4.92 17.33 -3.97
CA VAL A 57 -4.48 15.95 -4.22
C VAL A 57 -5.42 14.95 -3.56
N ALA A 58 -5.82 15.18 -2.31
CA ALA A 58 -6.80 14.33 -1.63
C ALA A 58 -8.14 14.29 -2.39
N ALA A 59 -8.65 15.44 -2.84
CA ALA A 59 -9.88 15.52 -3.64
C ALA A 59 -9.76 14.78 -4.99
N ARG A 60 -8.59 14.83 -5.65
CA ARG A 60 -8.32 14.03 -6.86
C ARG A 60 -8.30 12.53 -6.58
N LEU A 61 -7.67 12.12 -5.47
CA LEU A 61 -7.68 10.72 -5.06
C LEU A 61 -9.10 10.26 -4.73
N ASP A 62 -9.91 11.08 -4.06
CA ASP A 62 -11.32 10.77 -3.78
C ASP A 62 -12.18 10.67 -5.04
N ALA A 63 -11.86 11.46 -6.08
CA ALA A 63 -12.55 11.38 -7.37
C ALA A 63 -12.25 10.08 -8.13
N VAL A 64 -11.09 9.46 -7.91
CA VAL A 64 -10.67 8.24 -8.62
C VAL A 64 -10.91 6.98 -7.78
N VAL A 65 -10.61 7.05 -6.48
CA VAL A 65 -10.68 5.92 -5.55
C VAL A 65 -11.49 6.34 -4.32
N PRO A 66 -12.75 5.89 -4.21
CA PRO A 66 -13.60 6.23 -3.08
C PRO A 66 -12.93 5.92 -1.74
N ALA A 67 -13.11 6.78 -0.73
CA ALA A 67 -12.48 6.63 0.59
C ALA A 67 -12.66 5.22 1.20
N ARG A 68 -13.83 4.60 1.02
CA ARG A 68 -14.12 3.23 1.49
C ARG A 68 -13.19 2.18 0.86
N VAL A 69 -12.84 2.34 -0.42
CA VAL A 69 -11.90 1.45 -1.13
C VAL A 69 -10.49 1.69 -0.61
N ARG A 70 -10.08 2.96 -0.47
CA ARG A 70 -8.76 3.33 0.06
C ARG A 70 -8.54 2.77 1.48
N ASP A 71 -9.53 2.91 2.35
CA ASP A 71 -9.48 2.40 3.72
C ASP A 71 -9.39 0.86 3.75
N ALA A 72 -10.05 0.18 2.80
CA ALA A 72 -10.01 -1.28 2.69
C ALA A 72 -8.67 -1.80 2.14
N ILE A 73 -8.10 -1.13 1.11
CA ILE A 73 -6.76 -1.41 0.60
C ILE A 73 -5.72 -1.20 1.70
N ALA A 74 -5.81 -0.09 2.43
CA ALA A 74 -4.89 0.21 3.52
C ALA A 74 -4.97 -0.83 4.64
N ALA A 75 -6.18 -1.23 5.04
CA ALA A 75 -6.37 -2.28 6.03
C ALA A 75 -5.80 -3.63 5.59
N SER A 76 -6.05 -4.02 4.33
CA SER A 76 -5.53 -5.26 3.77
C SER A 76 -4.01 -5.23 3.70
N SER A 77 -3.43 -4.12 3.23
CA SER A 77 -1.98 -3.96 3.08
C SER A 77 -1.26 -3.98 4.43
N LEU A 78 -1.84 -3.37 5.47
CA LEU A 78 -1.32 -3.48 6.84
C LEU A 78 -1.39 -4.92 7.37
N GLY A 79 -2.49 -5.63 7.14
CA GLY A 79 -2.64 -7.03 7.56
C GLY A 79 -1.64 -7.94 6.85
N THR A 80 -1.61 -7.91 5.52
CA THR A 80 -0.67 -8.69 4.69
C THR A 80 0.79 -8.33 5.03
N GLY A 81 1.11 -7.04 5.10
CA GLY A 81 2.47 -6.59 5.39
C GLY A 81 2.92 -6.90 6.81
N GLY A 82 2.01 -6.84 7.80
CA GLY A 82 2.31 -7.26 9.17
C GLY A 82 2.60 -8.76 9.25
N ALA A 83 1.80 -9.59 8.59
CA ALA A 83 2.04 -11.04 8.52
C ALA A 83 3.36 -11.35 7.80
N PHE A 84 3.62 -10.70 6.66
CA PHE A 84 4.85 -10.85 5.90
C PHE A 84 6.08 -10.40 6.71
N ALA A 85 6.03 -9.22 7.34
CA ALA A 85 7.11 -8.71 8.19
C ALA A 85 7.40 -9.66 9.35
N LEU A 86 6.37 -10.23 9.99
CA LEU A 86 6.53 -11.19 11.06
C LEU A 86 7.20 -12.49 10.58
N VAL A 87 6.70 -13.08 9.49
CA VAL A 87 7.27 -14.33 8.93
C VAL A 87 8.70 -14.09 8.44
N TYR A 88 8.92 -13.00 7.71
CA TYR A 88 10.25 -12.60 7.26
C TYR A 88 11.20 -12.39 8.44
N PHE A 89 10.76 -11.68 9.49
CA PHE A 89 11.60 -11.47 10.66
C PHE A 89 11.93 -12.80 11.36
N VAL A 90 10.94 -13.64 11.64
CA VAL A 90 11.12 -14.86 12.43
C VAL A 90 11.89 -15.93 11.65
N PHE A 91 11.53 -16.22 10.40
CA PHE A 91 12.07 -17.37 9.67
C PHE A 91 13.27 -17.04 8.78
N ILE A 92 13.54 -15.76 8.52
CA ILE A 92 14.56 -15.35 7.54
C ILE A 92 15.61 -14.45 8.19
N VAL A 93 15.20 -13.37 8.85
CA VAL A 93 16.13 -12.38 9.41
C VAL A 93 16.72 -12.85 10.74
N TRP A 94 15.86 -13.25 11.69
CA TRP A 94 16.27 -13.75 12.99
C TRP A 94 16.60 -15.24 12.90
N ALA A 95 15.73 -16.00 12.22
CA ALA A 95 15.85 -17.42 11.92
C ALA A 95 16.39 -18.26 13.09
N PRO A 96 15.74 -18.23 14.27
CA PRO A 96 16.26 -18.89 15.47
C PRO A 96 16.29 -20.42 15.34
N PHE A 97 15.54 -20.98 14.38
CA PHE A 97 15.43 -22.41 14.13
C PHE A 97 16.42 -22.92 13.06
N LEU A 98 17.22 -22.02 12.47
CA LEU A 98 18.11 -22.36 11.37
C LEU A 98 19.24 -23.27 11.87
N PRO A 99 19.45 -24.46 11.27
CA PRO A 99 20.63 -25.27 11.55
C PRO A 99 21.91 -24.45 11.32
N ASP A 100 22.91 -24.63 12.17
CA ASP A 100 24.19 -23.93 12.07
C ASP A 100 24.10 -22.39 12.02
N ARG A 101 23.03 -21.81 12.59
CA ARG A 101 22.80 -20.35 12.66
C ARG A 101 24.02 -19.54 13.11
N ALA A 102 24.83 -20.06 14.03
CA ALA A 102 26.02 -19.38 14.51
C ALA A 102 27.06 -19.15 13.40
N LEU A 103 27.21 -20.11 12.48
CA LEU A 103 28.07 -19.98 11.30
C LEU A 103 27.52 -18.90 10.37
N HIS A 104 26.23 -18.95 10.07
CA HIS A 104 25.57 -17.97 9.20
C HIS A 104 25.61 -16.54 9.78
N LEU A 105 25.51 -16.37 11.09
CA LEU A 105 25.68 -15.06 11.74
C LEU A 105 27.11 -14.54 11.63
N ALA A 106 28.11 -15.42 11.78
CA ALA A 106 29.50 -15.05 11.62
C ALA A 106 29.81 -14.60 10.17
N GLU A 107 29.16 -15.21 9.18
CA GLU A 107 29.25 -14.83 7.77
C GLU A 107 28.50 -13.54 7.45
N ALA A 108 27.31 -13.32 8.02
CA ALA A 108 26.46 -12.19 7.70
C ALA A 108 27.01 -10.85 8.23
N GLY A 109 27.73 -10.84 9.36
CA GLY A 109 28.33 -9.62 9.92
C GLY A 109 27.33 -8.56 10.43
N SER A 110 26.02 -8.79 10.35
CA SER A 110 24.94 -7.87 10.75
C SER A 110 24.51 -8.01 12.23
N GLY A 111 25.42 -8.43 13.11
CA GLY A 111 25.16 -8.58 14.54
C GLY A 111 24.25 -9.78 14.84
N PRO A 112 23.12 -9.63 15.58
CA PRO A 112 22.26 -10.75 15.96
C PRO A 112 21.31 -11.23 14.83
N PHE A 113 21.35 -10.57 13.68
CA PHE A 113 20.48 -10.82 12.52
C PHE A 113 21.31 -11.31 11.33
N LEU A 114 20.67 -12.09 10.46
CA LEU A 114 21.27 -12.61 9.24
C LEU A 114 21.20 -11.63 8.06
N SER A 115 20.48 -10.51 8.22
CA SER A 115 20.26 -9.54 7.16
C SER A 115 19.92 -8.15 7.69
N THR A 116 20.31 -7.13 6.93
CA THR A 116 19.94 -5.72 7.15
C THR A 116 18.43 -5.44 7.01
N GLY A 117 17.66 -6.37 6.42
CA GLY A 117 16.21 -6.26 6.29
C GLY A 117 15.45 -6.29 7.62
N ALA A 118 16.13 -6.60 8.73
CA ALA A 118 15.60 -6.44 10.10
C ALA A 118 15.00 -5.04 10.32
N VAL A 119 15.66 -4.00 9.81
CA VAL A 119 15.23 -2.60 9.99
C VAL A 119 13.86 -2.37 9.35
N ALA A 120 13.66 -2.83 8.12
CA ALA A 120 12.39 -2.68 7.41
C ALA A 120 11.28 -3.52 8.07
N ALA A 121 11.59 -4.74 8.51
CA ALA A 121 10.62 -5.60 9.18
C ALA A 121 10.15 -5.00 10.51
N VAL A 122 11.07 -4.50 11.33
CA VAL A 122 10.77 -3.83 12.60
C VAL A 122 10.01 -2.52 12.36
N ALA A 123 10.40 -1.71 11.38
CA ALA A 123 9.67 -0.50 11.02
C ALA A 123 8.22 -0.80 10.61
N PHE A 124 7.99 -1.86 9.84
CA PHE A 124 6.65 -2.30 9.47
C PHE A 124 5.86 -2.81 10.68
N ALA A 125 6.49 -3.55 11.60
CA ALA A 125 5.86 -3.99 12.84
C ALA A 125 5.40 -2.80 13.70
N VAL A 126 6.26 -1.77 13.85
CA VAL A 126 5.92 -0.52 14.54
C VAL A 126 4.76 0.19 13.85
N LEU A 127 4.75 0.24 12.51
CA LEU A 127 3.62 0.75 11.73
C LEU A 127 2.31 0.04 12.08
N VAL A 128 2.29 -1.30 12.11
CA VAL A 128 1.08 -2.09 12.42
C VAL A 128 0.62 -1.82 13.85
N VAL A 129 1.54 -1.80 14.82
CA VAL A 129 1.23 -1.51 16.23
C VAL A 129 0.61 -0.11 16.37
N LEU A 130 1.23 0.91 15.79
CA LEU A 130 0.73 2.29 15.84
C LEU A 130 -0.63 2.43 15.16
N ALA A 131 -0.85 1.73 14.04
CA ALA A 131 -2.14 1.70 13.35
C ALA A 131 -3.23 1.06 14.23
N CYS A 132 -2.94 -0.10 14.82
CA CYS A 132 -3.84 -0.81 15.73
C CYS A 132 -4.16 -0.03 17.01
N ALA A 133 -3.19 0.72 17.53
CA ALA A 133 -3.36 1.61 18.68
C ALA A 133 -4.12 2.91 18.35
N GLY A 134 -4.45 3.17 17.08
CA GLY A 134 -5.18 4.36 16.65
C GLY A 134 -4.33 5.62 16.49
N HIS A 135 -3.01 5.52 16.59
CA HIS A 135 -2.07 6.64 16.41
C HIS A 135 -1.85 6.98 14.93
N ARG A 136 -2.89 7.53 14.27
CA ARG A 136 -2.93 7.72 12.80
C ARG A 136 -1.76 8.53 12.23
N ARG A 137 -1.37 9.62 12.89
CA ARG A 137 -0.25 10.47 12.43
C ARG A 137 1.07 9.70 12.53
N SER A 138 1.34 9.09 13.68
CA SER A 138 2.55 8.29 13.91
C SER A 138 2.61 7.08 12.97
N ALA A 139 1.50 6.39 12.74
CA ALA A 139 1.42 5.29 11.77
C ALA A 139 1.78 5.75 10.35
N ARG A 140 1.30 6.92 9.90
CA ARG A 140 1.69 7.45 8.57
C ARG A 140 3.18 7.76 8.48
N VAL A 141 3.75 8.36 9.54
CA VAL A 141 5.21 8.60 9.60
C VAL A 141 5.96 7.27 9.55
N ALA A 142 5.54 6.28 10.34
CA ALA A 142 6.13 4.94 10.33
C ALA A 142 6.04 4.25 8.95
N ALA A 143 4.91 4.40 8.23
CA ALA A 143 4.77 3.89 6.87
C ALA A 143 5.74 4.56 5.90
N VAL A 144 5.89 5.89 5.95
CA VAL A 144 6.89 6.60 5.13
C VAL A 144 8.30 6.15 5.47
N LEU A 145 8.64 6.03 6.76
CA LEU A 145 9.94 5.52 7.20
C LEU A 145 10.19 4.08 6.75
N THR A 146 9.15 3.24 6.71
CA THR A 146 9.25 1.86 6.22
C THR A 146 9.53 1.82 4.71
N VAL A 147 8.87 2.69 3.92
CA VAL A 147 9.16 2.84 2.48
C VAL A 147 10.61 3.31 2.28
N LEU A 148 11.04 4.33 3.03
CA LEU A 148 12.41 4.84 2.94
C LEU A 148 13.45 3.81 3.36
N ALA A 149 13.18 3.03 4.42
CA ALA A 149 14.05 1.93 4.84
C ALA A 149 14.16 0.87 3.74
N ALA A 150 13.04 0.43 3.16
CA ALA A 150 13.04 -0.53 2.06
C ALA A 150 13.85 -0.03 0.84
N VAL A 151 13.64 1.22 0.42
CA VAL A 151 14.39 1.84 -0.70
C VAL A 151 15.87 2.01 -0.35
N GLY A 152 16.19 2.43 0.87
CA GLY A 152 17.56 2.59 1.34
C GLY A 152 18.31 1.26 1.35
N THR A 153 17.72 0.21 1.90
CA THR A 153 18.30 -1.15 1.89
C THR A 153 18.49 -1.66 0.46
N LEU A 154 17.54 -1.42 -0.44
CA LEU A 154 17.67 -1.73 -1.86
C LEU A 154 18.85 -1.02 -2.51
N ALA A 155 18.97 0.29 -2.29
CA ALA A 155 20.04 1.10 -2.88
C ALA A 155 21.42 0.67 -2.36
N ILE A 156 21.54 0.40 -1.05
CA ILE A 156 22.77 -0.10 -0.43
C ILE A 156 23.14 -1.46 -1.04
N GLY A 157 22.21 -2.41 -1.11
CA GLY A 157 22.45 -3.74 -1.68
C GLY A 157 22.86 -3.75 -3.15
N ARG A 158 22.59 -2.67 -3.91
CA ARG A 158 23.09 -2.52 -5.29
C ARG A 158 24.52 -2.00 -5.37
N VAL A 159 25.00 -1.31 -4.34
CA VAL A 159 26.36 -0.72 -4.29
C VAL A 159 27.32 -1.61 -3.52
N THR A 160 26.84 -2.31 -2.49
CA THR A 160 27.63 -3.24 -1.69
C THR A 160 27.35 -4.67 -2.11
N PRO A 161 28.32 -5.42 -2.67
CA PRO A 161 28.21 -6.87 -2.87
C PRO A 161 28.29 -7.58 -1.52
N ASP A 162 27.27 -7.37 -0.70
CA ASP A 162 27.17 -7.92 0.65
C ASP A 162 26.28 -9.18 0.59
N PRO A 163 26.79 -10.36 0.98
CA PRO A 163 25.96 -11.56 1.12
C PRO A 163 24.80 -11.39 2.11
N ALA A 164 24.88 -10.43 3.05
CA ALA A 164 23.82 -10.06 3.98
C ALA A 164 22.89 -8.93 3.49
N SER A 165 23.04 -8.50 2.22
CA SER A 165 22.15 -7.52 1.62
C SER A 165 20.74 -8.09 1.50
N ALA A 166 19.77 -7.39 2.10
CA ALA A 166 18.39 -7.85 2.12
C ALA A 166 17.90 -8.13 0.70
N ALA A 167 17.31 -9.30 0.46
CA ALA A 167 16.82 -9.66 -0.87
C ALA A 167 15.88 -8.55 -1.37
N ALA A 168 16.21 -8.02 -2.55
CA ALA A 168 15.55 -6.86 -3.12
C ALA A 168 14.02 -7.03 -3.20
N THR A 169 13.57 -8.26 -3.45
CA THR A 169 12.15 -8.63 -3.48
C THR A 169 11.45 -8.48 -2.11
N ASN A 170 12.09 -8.83 -0.99
CA ASN A 170 11.49 -8.64 0.35
C ASN A 170 11.26 -7.16 0.64
N MET A 171 12.27 -6.33 0.35
CA MET A 171 12.19 -4.89 0.56
C MET A 171 11.15 -4.25 -0.36
N LEU A 172 11.08 -4.68 -1.63
CA LEU A 172 10.06 -4.21 -2.57
C LEU A 172 8.64 -4.53 -2.06
N VAL A 173 8.39 -5.75 -1.59
CA VAL A 173 7.07 -6.12 -1.05
C VAL A 173 6.71 -5.29 0.19
N LEU A 174 7.61 -5.18 1.17
CA LEU A 174 7.37 -4.36 2.36
C LEU A 174 7.15 -2.89 2.01
N GLY A 175 7.96 -2.32 1.11
CA GLY A 175 7.82 -0.95 0.64
C GLY A 175 6.50 -0.71 -0.08
N LEU A 176 6.09 -1.60 -0.97
CA LEU A 176 4.80 -1.50 -1.67
C LEU A 176 3.61 -1.61 -0.72
N LEU A 177 3.63 -2.56 0.22
CA LEU A 177 2.55 -2.72 1.21
C LEU A 177 2.48 -1.52 2.16
N ALA A 178 3.63 -0.95 2.56
CA ALA A 178 3.68 0.27 3.37
C ALA A 178 3.14 1.46 2.57
N GLY A 179 3.51 1.60 1.30
CA GLY A 179 2.99 2.64 0.40
C GLY A 179 1.48 2.53 0.19
N LEU A 180 0.95 1.33 -0.05
CA LEU A 180 -0.48 1.08 -0.18
C LEU A 180 -1.24 1.37 1.13
N SER A 181 -0.61 1.18 2.29
CA SER A 181 -1.19 1.56 3.59
C SER A 181 -1.42 3.06 3.75
N LEU A 182 -0.67 3.91 3.02
CA LEU A 182 -0.82 5.37 3.06
C LEU A 182 -2.05 5.88 2.29
N LEU A 183 -2.67 5.05 1.45
CA LEU A 183 -3.81 5.46 0.63
C LEU A 183 -5.05 5.84 1.45
N GLY A 184 -5.22 5.24 2.63
CA GLY A 184 -6.43 5.38 3.45
C GLY A 184 -6.15 5.39 4.95
N ALA A 185 -7.23 5.47 5.73
CA ALA A 185 -7.20 5.32 7.18
C ALA A 185 -8.17 4.19 7.56
N PRO A 186 -7.68 2.98 7.91
CA PRO A 186 -8.54 1.81 8.11
C PRO A 186 -9.60 2.09 9.19
N ARG A 187 -10.85 2.32 8.77
CA ARG A 187 -11.97 2.63 9.69
C ARG A 187 -12.35 1.42 10.55
N ARG A 188 -12.18 0.21 10.02
CA ARG A 188 -12.47 -1.05 10.71
C ARG A 188 -11.18 -1.71 11.14
N ILE A 189 -10.56 -1.20 12.20
CA ILE A 189 -9.24 -1.69 12.64
C ILE A 189 -9.21 -3.21 12.88
N ARG A 190 -10.36 -3.82 13.26
CA ARG A 190 -10.52 -5.27 13.42
C ARG A 190 -10.24 -6.10 12.17
N THR A 191 -10.31 -5.52 10.97
CA THR A 191 -9.98 -6.26 9.73
C THR A 191 -8.49 -6.48 9.57
N VAL A 192 -7.64 -5.61 10.14
CA VAL A 192 -6.18 -5.73 10.06
C VAL A 192 -5.68 -7.05 10.66
N PRO A 193 -5.99 -7.40 11.93
CA PRO A 193 -5.52 -8.67 12.51
C PRO A 193 -6.16 -9.89 11.85
N LEU A 194 -7.39 -9.80 11.33
CA LEU A 194 -8.02 -10.92 10.60
C LEU A 194 -7.31 -11.21 9.27
N VAL A 195 -7.02 -10.16 8.48
CA VAL A 195 -6.24 -10.30 7.25
C VAL A 195 -4.82 -10.76 7.56
N GLY A 196 -4.21 -10.23 8.62
CA GLY A 196 -2.90 -10.66 9.08
C GLY A 196 -2.87 -12.14 9.48
N ALA A 197 -3.85 -12.62 10.23
CA ALA A 197 -3.96 -14.03 10.60
C ALA A 197 -4.14 -14.93 9.37
N ALA A 198 -5.00 -14.55 8.42
CA ALA A 198 -5.19 -15.30 7.19
C ALA A 198 -3.89 -15.40 6.36
N TRP A 199 -3.17 -14.29 6.19
CA TRP A 199 -1.89 -14.29 5.49
C TRP A 199 -0.79 -15.03 6.25
N LEU A 200 -0.81 -15.00 7.59
CA LEU A 200 0.13 -15.77 8.40
C LEU A 200 -0.03 -17.27 8.15
N VAL A 201 -1.27 -17.76 8.07
CA VAL A 201 -1.55 -19.17 7.72
C VAL A 201 -1.04 -19.49 6.31
N VAL A 202 -1.29 -18.62 5.33
CA VAL A 202 -0.81 -18.82 3.95
C VAL A 202 0.72 -18.88 3.89
N LEU A 203 1.41 -17.95 4.56
CA LEU A 203 2.87 -17.85 4.51
C LEU A 203 3.55 -18.99 5.27
N VAL A 204 3.09 -19.29 6.49
CA VAL A 204 3.64 -20.39 7.30
C VAL A 204 3.30 -21.74 6.66
N GLY A 205 2.09 -21.91 6.13
CA GLY A 205 1.71 -23.10 5.37
C GLY A 205 2.56 -23.27 4.11
N GLY A 206 2.83 -22.17 3.39
CA GLY A 206 3.76 -22.17 2.25
C GLY A 206 5.16 -22.61 2.64
N LEU A 207 5.70 -22.12 3.76
CA LEU A 207 6.98 -22.59 4.29
C LEU A 207 6.93 -24.08 4.66
N ALA A 208 5.86 -24.53 5.31
CA ALA A 208 5.68 -25.92 5.73
C ALA A 208 5.63 -26.89 4.54
N VAL A 209 4.85 -26.57 3.50
CA VAL A 209 4.73 -27.40 2.28
C VAL A 209 6.06 -27.52 1.52
N ASN A 210 6.99 -26.60 1.74
CA ASN A 210 8.31 -26.60 1.12
C ASN A 210 9.43 -27.06 2.06
N ASP A 211 9.10 -27.65 3.24
CA ASP A 211 10.06 -28.09 4.26
C ASP A 211 11.01 -26.97 4.76
N ARG A 212 10.50 -25.73 4.80
CA ARG A 212 11.27 -24.50 5.08
C ARG A 212 10.97 -23.87 6.44
N LEU A 213 10.31 -24.59 7.36
CA LEU A 213 9.97 -24.08 8.69
C LEU A 213 11.17 -23.88 9.62
N LEU A 214 12.27 -24.58 9.39
CA LEU A 214 13.49 -24.39 10.16
C LEU A 214 14.22 -23.08 9.80
N GLY A 215 13.74 -22.34 8.80
CA GLY A 215 14.35 -21.11 8.34
C GLY A 215 14.98 -21.29 6.97
N ILE A 216 15.14 -20.17 6.27
CA ILE A 216 15.61 -20.15 4.90
C ILE A 216 16.47 -18.93 4.62
N GLY A 217 17.36 -19.08 3.65
CA GLY A 217 18.07 -17.94 3.09
C GLY A 217 17.09 -16.96 2.43
N GLU A 218 17.46 -15.67 2.38
CA GLU A 218 16.53 -14.65 1.90
C GLU A 218 16.04 -14.85 0.46
N ARG A 219 16.88 -15.44 -0.39
CA ARG A 219 16.55 -15.77 -1.78
C ARG A 219 15.63 -16.97 -1.89
N GLU A 220 15.72 -17.91 -0.95
CA GLU A 220 14.97 -19.17 -1.01
C GLU A 220 13.47 -18.96 -0.87
N LEU A 221 13.03 -17.90 -0.17
CA LEU A 221 11.61 -17.54 -0.16
C LEU A 221 11.08 -17.32 -1.58
N TRP A 222 11.88 -16.67 -2.42
CA TRP A 222 11.52 -16.27 -3.79
C TRP A 222 11.94 -17.29 -4.86
N THR A 223 12.64 -18.35 -4.51
CA THR A 223 12.99 -19.42 -5.44
C THR A 223 12.26 -20.73 -5.14
N ALA A 224 11.98 -21.02 -3.87
CA ALA A 224 11.23 -22.21 -3.47
C ALA A 224 9.74 -21.92 -3.29
N VAL A 225 9.36 -20.88 -2.53
CA VAL A 225 7.98 -20.68 -2.10
C VAL A 225 7.20 -19.76 -3.06
N ALA A 226 7.63 -18.51 -3.19
CA ALA A 226 7.00 -17.45 -3.98
C ALA A 226 7.79 -17.18 -5.27
N ASN A 227 8.05 -18.23 -6.04
CA ASN A 227 8.87 -18.12 -7.25
C ASN A 227 8.07 -17.58 -8.46
N PRO A 228 8.76 -17.11 -9.52
CA PRO A 228 8.10 -16.54 -10.71
C PRO A 228 7.13 -17.48 -11.43
N TYR A 229 7.18 -18.80 -11.20
CA TYR A 229 6.24 -19.77 -11.74
C TYR A 229 5.04 -20.02 -10.82
N SER A 230 5.19 -19.90 -9.50
CA SER A 230 4.10 -20.15 -8.53
C SER A 230 3.22 -18.93 -8.26
N VAL A 231 3.79 -17.71 -8.34
CA VAL A 231 3.05 -16.47 -8.05
C VAL A 231 1.95 -16.15 -9.08
N PRO A 232 2.18 -16.23 -10.41
CA PRO A 232 1.12 -15.93 -11.38
C PRO A 232 -0.11 -16.85 -11.27
N PRO A 233 0.01 -18.18 -11.12
CA PRO A 233 -1.15 -19.05 -10.87
C PRO A 233 -1.90 -18.68 -9.58
N ALA A 234 -1.18 -18.41 -8.47
CA ALA A 234 -1.81 -17.96 -7.23
C ALA A 234 -2.54 -16.62 -7.39
N ALA A 235 -1.93 -15.68 -8.13
CA ALA A 235 -2.55 -14.40 -8.47
C ALA A 235 -3.78 -14.59 -9.35
N ALA A 236 -3.74 -15.49 -10.34
CA ALA A 236 -4.88 -15.80 -11.19
C ALA A 236 -6.06 -16.33 -10.37
N LEU A 237 -5.83 -17.22 -9.40
CA LEU A 237 -6.86 -17.69 -8.47
C LEU A 237 -7.45 -16.54 -7.64
N ALA A 238 -6.62 -15.66 -7.09
CA ALA A 238 -7.08 -14.47 -6.36
C ALA A 238 -7.89 -13.51 -7.25
N LEU A 239 -7.51 -13.36 -8.52
CA LEU A 239 -8.22 -12.54 -9.50
C LEU A 239 -9.55 -13.18 -9.91
N LEU A 240 -9.65 -14.50 -10.00
CA LEU A 240 -10.93 -15.21 -10.19
C LEU A 240 -11.88 -14.96 -9.02
N VAL A 241 -11.37 -14.99 -7.78
CA VAL A 241 -12.16 -14.60 -6.59
C VAL A 241 -12.59 -13.14 -6.69
N ALA A 242 -11.73 -12.23 -7.15
CA ALA A 242 -12.09 -10.83 -7.36
C ALA A 242 -13.22 -10.66 -8.40
N VAL A 243 -13.18 -11.42 -9.51
CA VAL A 243 -14.25 -11.45 -10.52
C VAL A 243 -15.55 -11.96 -9.91
N ALA A 244 -15.51 -13.05 -9.15
CA ALA A 244 -16.68 -13.60 -8.47
C ALA A 244 -17.31 -12.61 -7.48
N LEU A 245 -16.48 -11.91 -6.69
CA LEU A 245 -16.92 -10.84 -5.78
C LEU A 245 -17.55 -9.67 -6.54
N LEU A 246 -16.96 -9.28 -7.67
CA LEU A 246 -17.50 -8.22 -8.52
C LEU A 246 -18.86 -8.62 -9.11
N ALA A 247 -18.99 -9.86 -9.60
CA ALA A 247 -20.24 -10.43 -10.11
C ALA A 247 -21.32 -10.50 -9.02
N ALA A 248 -20.95 -10.81 -7.78
CA ALA A 248 -21.84 -10.82 -6.62
C ALA A 248 -22.20 -9.42 -6.06
N GLY A 249 -21.89 -8.34 -6.78
CA GLY A 249 -22.19 -6.97 -6.35
C GLY A 249 -21.34 -6.47 -5.18
N ARG A 250 -20.15 -7.05 -4.96
CA ARG A 250 -19.21 -6.66 -3.89
C ARG A 250 -17.95 -6.01 -4.46
N PRO A 251 -18.04 -4.78 -5.01
CA PRO A 251 -16.91 -4.15 -5.71
C PRO A 251 -15.74 -3.81 -4.78
N VAL A 252 -16.00 -3.41 -3.52
CA VAL A 252 -14.90 -3.07 -2.59
C VAL A 252 -14.00 -4.28 -2.28
N PRO A 253 -14.54 -5.45 -1.86
CA PRO A 253 -13.73 -6.67 -1.73
C PRO A 253 -13.01 -7.09 -3.03
N ALA A 254 -13.65 -6.90 -4.20
CA ALA A 254 -13.04 -7.23 -5.48
C ALA A 254 -11.78 -6.38 -5.76
N VAL A 255 -11.84 -5.06 -5.54
CA VAL A 255 -10.65 -4.19 -5.65
C VAL A 255 -9.57 -4.62 -4.66
N VAL A 256 -9.94 -4.91 -3.41
CA VAL A 256 -8.97 -5.33 -2.39
C VAL A 256 -8.25 -6.60 -2.81
N ALA A 257 -8.99 -7.62 -3.26
CA ALA A 257 -8.42 -8.88 -3.74
C ALA A 257 -7.48 -8.65 -4.95
N ALA A 258 -7.89 -7.85 -5.93
CA ALA A 258 -7.07 -7.55 -7.10
C ALA A 258 -5.82 -6.71 -6.73
N SER A 259 -5.95 -5.73 -5.85
CA SER A 259 -4.82 -4.90 -5.40
C SER A 259 -3.83 -5.66 -4.54
N GLY A 260 -4.30 -6.67 -3.79
CA GLY A 260 -3.48 -7.51 -2.94
C GLY A 260 -2.50 -8.40 -3.70
N THR A 261 -2.71 -8.63 -5.01
CA THR A 261 -1.77 -9.39 -5.84
C THR A 261 -0.61 -8.54 -6.35
N LEU A 262 -0.75 -7.21 -6.40
CA LEU A 262 0.21 -6.33 -7.05
C LEU A 262 1.61 -6.35 -6.40
N PRO A 263 1.76 -6.33 -5.06
CA PRO A 263 3.09 -6.41 -4.45
C PRO A 263 3.84 -7.70 -4.82
N TRP A 264 3.13 -8.83 -4.85
CA TRP A 264 3.67 -10.14 -5.19
C TRP A 264 4.07 -10.22 -6.66
N LEU A 265 3.15 -9.85 -7.57
CA LEU A 265 3.41 -9.84 -9.01
C LEU A 265 4.53 -8.87 -9.38
N GLY A 266 4.59 -7.70 -8.74
CA GLY A 266 5.66 -6.72 -8.97
C GLY A 266 7.02 -7.25 -8.55
N ALA A 267 7.09 -7.91 -7.40
CA ALA A 267 8.33 -8.51 -6.89
C ALA A 267 8.84 -9.64 -7.79
N THR A 268 7.99 -10.59 -8.15
CA THR A 268 8.40 -11.73 -8.99
C THR A 268 8.59 -11.36 -10.46
N ALA A 269 7.89 -10.35 -10.98
CA ALA A 269 8.16 -9.83 -12.31
C ALA A 269 9.55 -9.19 -12.40
N LEU A 270 9.95 -8.40 -11.40
CA LEU A 270 11.29 -7.83 -11.34
C LEU A 270 12.36 -8.92 -11.29
N GLN A 271 12.15 -9.95 -10.46
CA GLN A 271 13.04 -11.12 -10.40
C GLN A 271 13.13 -11.85 -11.75
N ALA A 272 12.02 -12.01 -12.46
CA ALA A 272 12.01 -12.65 -13.77
C ALA A 272 12.75 -11.84 -14.84
N VAL A 273 12.65 -10.50 -14.78
CA VAL A 273 13.37 -9.59 -15.68
C VAL A 273 14.87 -9.56 -15.38
N ASP A 274 15.25 -9.63 -14.11
CA ASP A 274 16.66 -9.63 -13.68
C ASP A 274 17.37 -11.00 -13.91
N ALA A 275 16.64 -12.02 -14.38
CA ALA A 275 17.22 -13.31 -14.70
C ALA A 275 18.18 -13.22 -15.91
N PRO A 276 19.30 -13.97 -15.94
CA PRO A 276 20.26 -13.93 -17.06
C PRO A 276 19.64 -14.29 -18.43
N ALA A 277 18.59 -15.10 -18.41
CA ALA A 277 17.77 -15.45 -19.57
C ALA A 277 16.30 -15.42 -19.14
N PRO A 278 15.60 -14.27 -19.27
CA PRO A 278 14.20 -14.15 -18.88
C PRO A 278 13.32 -15.10 -19.70
N ASP A 279 12.54 -15.95 -19.03
CA ASP A 279 11.59 -16.83 -19.71
C ASP A 279 10.39 -16.00 -20.23
N PRO A 280 10.15 -15.94 -21.56
CA PRO A 280 9.05 -15.16 -22.12
C PRO A 280 7.68 -15.62 -21.63
N LEU A 281 7.50 -16.90 -21.30
CA LEU A 281 6.24 -17.42 -20.76
C LEU A 281 5.97 -16.83 -19.38
N VAL A 282 6.97 -16.79 -18.50
CA VAL A 282 6.86 -16.20 -17.17
C VAL A 282 6.51 -14.72 -17.26
N LEU A 283 7.20 -13.97 -18.13
CA LEU A 283 6.92 -12.55 -18.33
C LEU A 283 5.50 -12.32 -18.86
N LEU A 284 5.04 -13.14 -19.81
CA LEU A 284 3.67 -13.08 -20.34
C LEU A 284 2.63 -13.35 -19.24
N LEU A 285 2.83 -14.36 -18.40
CA LEU A 285 1.92 -14.67 -17.29
C LEU A 285 1.78 -13.51 -16.30
N HIS A 286 2.90 -12.85 -15.95
CA HIS A 286 2.88 -11.66 -15.10
C HIS A 286 2.14 -10.51 -15.77
N ALA A 287 2.42 -10.23 -17.05
CA ALA A 287 1.76 -9.17 -17.80
C ALA A 287 0.24 -9.38 -17.87
N VAL A 288 -0.21 -10.62 -18.13
CA VAL A 288 -1.63 -10.98 -18.14
C VAL A 288 -2.28 -10.77 -16.76
N CYS A 289 -1.63 -11.22 -15.69
CA CYS A 289 -2.16 -11.04 -14.34
C CYS A 289 -2.24 -9.57 -13.92
N LEU A 290 -1.21 -8.77 -14.25
CA LEU A 290 -1.20 -7.32 -13.97
C LEU A 290 -2.29 -6.59 -14.77
N ALA A 291 -2.45 -6.92 -16.06
CA ALA A 291 -3.52 -6.37 -16.88
C ALA A 291 -4.91 -6.73 -16.34
N ALA A 292 -5.12 -7.99 -15.96
CA ALA A 292 -6.37 -8.46 -15.36
C ALA A 292 -6.66 -7.74 -14.03
N ALA A 293 -5.68 -7.59 -13.14
CA ALA A 293 -5.81 -6.84 -11.89
C ALA A 293 -6.22 -5.38 -12.14
N ALA A 294 -5.59 -4.72 -13.11
CA ALA A 294 -5.92 -3.35 -13.50
C ALA A 294 -7.35 -3.23 -14.05
N VAL A 295 -7.76 -4.12 -14.96
CA VAL A 295 -9.11 -4.13 -15.53
C VAL A 295 -10.17 -4.37 -14.44
N ILE A 296 -9.98 -5.37 -13.58
CA ILE A 296 -10.89 -5.65 -12.46
C ILE A 296 -10.97 -4.44 -11.51
N GLY A 297 -9.83 -3.84 -11.18
CA GLY A 297 -9.75 -2.63 -10.37
C GLY A 297 -10.57 -1.48 -10.95
N VAL A 298 -10.39 -1.16 -12.24
CA VAL A 298 -11.14 -0.11 -12.93
C VAL A 298 -12.65 -0.39 -12.94
N LEU A 299 -13.06 -1.62 -13.27
CA LEU A 299 -14.48 -1.99 -13.31
C LEU A 299 -15.12 -1.90 -11.93
N ALA A 300 -14.44 -2.38 -10.89
CA ALA A 300 -14.95 -2.34 -9.52
C ALA A 300 -14.99 -0.91 -8.95
N LEU A 301 -14.02 -0.05 -9.29
CA LEU A 301 -14.06 1.37 -8.94
C LEU A 301 -15.25 2.08 -9.60
N ARG A 302 -15.49 1.84 -10.89
CA ARG A 302 -16.66 2.39 -11.60
C ARG A 302 -17.98 1.99 -10.94
N ARG A 303 -18.15 0.70 -10.58
CA ARG A 303 -19.35 0.23 -9.86
C ARG A 303 -19.49 0.82 -8.46
N THR A 304 -18.38 1.13 -7.79
CA THR A 304 -18.45 1.77 -6.46
C THR A 304 -18.92 3.23 -6.57
N ALA A 305 -18.51 3.94 -7.63
CA ALA A 305 -18.93 5.32 -7.88
C ALA A 305 -20.42 5.43 -8.22
N THR A 306 -20.98 4.49 -8.99
CA THR A 306 -22.42 4.51 -9.34
C THR A 306 -23.30 4.32 -8.12
N VAL A 307 -22.93 3.41 -7.20
CA VAL A 307 -23.68 3.17 -5.95
C VAL A 307 -23.63 4.36 -5.00
N ALA A 308 -22.54 5.13 -5.01
CA ALA A 308 -22.42 6.34 -4.17
C ALA A 308 -23.19 7.54 -4.72
N GLY A 309 -23.52 7.53 -6.02
CA GLY A 309 -24.14 8.63 -6.74
C GLY A 309 -25.66 8.59 -6.82
N GLU A 310 -26.35 7.66 -6.16
CA GLU A 310 -27.82 7.69 -6.05
C GLU A 310 -28.25 8.62 -4.89
N PRO A 311 -28.66 9.88 -5.16
CA PRO A 311 -29.07 10.85 -4.14
C PRO A 311 -30.36 10.48 -3.37
N GLY A 312 -30.90 9.26 -3.55
CA GLY A 312 -32.24 8.88 -3.10
C GLY A 312 -32.36 8.32 -1.68
N ALA A 313 -31.26 8.04 -0.95
CA ALA A 313 -31.34 7.34 0.34
C ALA A 313 -31.00 8.22 1.57
N ALA A 314 -30.56 9.47 1.39
CA ALA A 314 -30.22 10.38 2.49
C ALA A 314 -31.31 11.44 2.76
N ALA A 315 -32.38 11.45 1.99
CA ALA A 315 -33.52 12.32 2.20
C ALA A 315 -34.65 11.55 2.91
N VAL A 316 -35.17 12.15 4.00
CA VAL A 316 -36.40 11.77 4.71
C VAL A 316 -36.27 10.68 5.77
N ASP A 317 -35.51 10.97 6.83
CA ASP A 317 -35.94 10.62 8.19
C ASP A 317 -36.04 11.93 8.99
N CYS A 318 -37.03 12.75 8.62
CA CYS A 318 -37.49 13.81 9.51
C CYS A 318 -38.10 13.12 10.74
N PRO A 319 -37.64 13.43 11.96
CA PRO A 319 -38.27 12.90 13.16
C PRO A 319 -39.72 13.39 13.18
N ARG A 320 -40.68 12.47 12.97
CA ARG A 320 -42.08 12.72 13.29
C ARG A 320 -42.15 13.04 14.77
N SER A 321 -42.35 14.31 15.09
CA SER A 321 -42.74 14.79 16.40
C SER A 321 -43.95 13.98 16.87
N ARG A 322 -43.76 13.15 17.90
CA ARG A 322 -44.89 12.57 18.64
C ARG A 322 -45.40 13.67 19.56
N SER A 323 -46.60 14.14 19.24
CA SER A 323 -47.50 14.89 20.12
C SER A 323 -47.95 14.02 21.28
#